data_AF-A0A845RBJ8-F1
#
_entry.id   AF-A0A845RBJ8-F1
#
_cell.length_a   1.000
_cell.length_b   1.000
_cell.length_c   1.000
_cell.angle_alpha   90.00
_cell.angle_beta   90.00
_cell.angle_gamma   90.00
#
_symmetry.space_group_name_H-M   'P 1'
#
loop_
_entity.id
_entity.type
_entity.pdbx_description
1 polymer ?
#
loop_
_entity_poly.entity_id
_entity_poly.type
_entity_poly.pdbx_seq_one_letter_code
_entity_poly.pdbx_strand_id
1 'polypeptide(L)'
;MKGAYIAVLIGGNTFKWKFIQRDEELIAMLVKLETDFWNHVKDRTPPPLDGSDASMKFLSERFPDSIPKFQITLPDTAAELLLQYDQACEQLESLTERKQKAENLLKQMLGDNEVGTSGDRVITWKSVFQERLDSKTLKAEHPTLYKKYSSKTSYRRFSIKAAV
;
A
#
# COMPACT_ATOMS: atom_id res chain seq x y z
N MET A 1 -36.82 -10.52 -19.69
CA MET A 1 -35.56 -9.95 -19.17
C MET A 1 -34.71 -11.08 -18.60
N LYS A 2 -33.42 -11.16 -18.95
CA LYS A 2 -32.48 -12.14 -18.37
C LYS A 2 -31.82 -11.54 -17.12
N GLY A 3 -31.57 -12.34 -16.11
CA GLY A 3 -30.97 -11.91 -14.84
C GLY A 3 -31.05 -13.02 -13.79
N ALA A 4 -30.57 -12.73 -12.59
CA ALA A 4 -30.60 -13.67 -11.46
C ALA A 4 -31.10 -12.97 -10.20
N TYR A 5 -31.80 -13.71 -9.35
CA TYR A 5 -32.11 -13.26 -8.00
C TYR A 5 -30.97 -13.64 -7.06
N ILE A 6 -30.44 -12.68 -6.33
CA ILE A 6 -29.51 -12.92 -5.23
C ILE A 6 -30.29 -12.74 -3.93
N ALA A 7 -30.27 -13.75 -3.07
CA ALA A 7 -30.88 -13.73 -1.76
C ALA A 7 -29.80 -13.80 -0.67
N VAL A 8 -29.94 -12.99 0.36
CA VAL A 8 -29.02 -12.90 1.49
C VAL A 8 -29.79 -12.89 2.80
N LEU A 9 -29.20 -13.52 3.83
CA LEU A 9 -29.73 -13.53 5.19
C LEU A 9 -28.77 -12.74 6.08
N ILE A 10 -29.18 -11.54 6.49
CA ILE A 10 -28.38 -10.65 7.34
C ILE A 10 -28.69 -10.99 8.79
N GLY A 11 -27.66 -11.35 9.57
CA GLY A 11 -27.80 -11.66 11.00
C GLY A 11 -28.67 -12.88 11.31
N GLY A 12 -28.92 -13.77 10.35
CA GLY A 12 -29.70 -14.99 10.54
C GLY A 12 -31.23 -14.81 10.62
N ASN A 13 -31.73 -13.58 10.64
CA ASN A 13 -33.15 -13.29 10.81
C ASN A 13 -33.72 -12.29 9.79
N THR A 14 -32.87 -11.57 9.06
CA THR A 14 -33.30 -10.55 8.10
C THR A 14 -33.04 -11.05 6.68
N PHE A 15 -34.07 -11.58 6.04
CA PHE A 15 -34.00 -12.04 4.67
C PHE A 15 -34.19 -10.88 3.70
N LYS A 16 -33.25 -10.70 2.76
CA LYS A 16 -33.36 -9.76 1.65
C LYS A 16 -33.06 -10.47 0.34
N TRP A 17 -33.75 -10.09 -0.71
CA TRP A 17 -33.44 -10.54 -2.06
C TRP A 17 -33.44 -9.36 -3.02
N LYS A 18 -32.64 -9.45 -4.07
CA LYS A 18 -32.55 -8.44 -5.12
C LYS A 18 -32.42 -9.13 -6.48
N PHE A 19 -33.18 -8.65 -7.45
CA PHE A 19 -32.98 -9.04 -8.85
C PHE A 19 -31.79 -8.26 -9.41
N ILE A 20 -30.82 -8.97 -9.97
CA ILE A 20 -29.70 -8.41 -10.71
C ILE A 20 -29.98 -8.67 -12.18
N GLN A 21 -30.19 -7.59 -12.93
CA GLN A 21 -30.35 -7.67 -14.38
C GLN A 21 -29.03 -8.06 -15.02
N ARG A 22 -29.12 -8.83 -16.11
CA ARG A 22 -27.96 -9.15 -16.93
C ARG A 22 -27.43 -7.89 -17.61
N ASP A 23 -26.19 -7.55 -17.33
CA ASP A 23 -25.46 -6.45 -17.95
C ASP A 23 -24.49 -7.02 -18.99
N GLU A 24 -24.84 -6.90 -20.27
CA GLU A 24 -24.02 -7.45 -21.36
C GLU A 24 -22.66 -6.73 -21.50
N GLU A 25 -22.59 -5.44 -21.14
CA GLU A 25 -21.34 -4.67 -21.23
C GLU A 25 -20.35 -5.12 -20.15
N LEU A 26 -20.82 -5.22 -18.91
CA LEU A 26 -20.01 -5.74 -17.80
C LEU A 26 -19.55 -7.18 -18.06
N ILE A 27 -20.43 -8.03 -18.60
CA ILE A 27 -20.09 -9.42 -18.91
C ILE A 27 -19.05 -9.49 -20.02
N ALA A 28 -19.20 -8.72 -21.09
CA ALA A 28 -18.22 -8.68 -22.17
C ALA A 28 -16.84 -8.23 -21.66
N MET A 29 -16.80 -7.24 -20.77
CA MET A 29 -15.57 -6.79 -20.13
C MET A 29 -14.92 -7.89 -19.28
N LEU A 30 -15.69 -8.60 -18.45
CA LEU A 30 -15.18 -9.71 -17.63
C LEU A 30 -14.65 -10.86 -18.49
N VAL A 31 -15.39 -11.28 -19.52
CA VAL A 31 -14.95 -12.35 -20.43
C VAL A 31 -13.65 -11.99 -21.13
N LYS A 32 -13.46 -10.72 -21.51
CA LYS A 32 -12.19 -10.24 -22.09
C LYS A 32 -11.04 -10.40 -21.10
N LEU A 33 -11.20 -9.91 -19.86
CA LEU A 33 -10.17 -10.01 -18.82
C LEU A 33 -9.84 -11.47 -18.47
N GLU A 34 -10.86 -12.32 -18.36
CA GLU A 34 -10.70 -13.76 -18.09
C GLU A 34 -9.97 -14.47 -19.24
N THR A 35 -10.27 -14.10 -20.49
CA THR A 35 -9.60 -14.64 -21.68
C THR A 35 -8.12 -14.25 -21.69
N ASP A 36 -7.82 -12.97 -21.45
CA ASP A 36 -6.45 -12.46 -21.40
C ASP A 36 -5.66 -13.15 -20.27
N PHE A 37 -6.26 -13.28 -19.08
CA PHE A 37 -5.68 -14.03 -17.97
C PHE A 37 -5.41 -15.50 -18.33
N TRP A 38 -6.38 -16.19 -18.93
CA TRP A 38 -6.25 -17.60 -19.27
C TRP A 38 -5.17 -17.85 -20.33
N ASN A 39 -4.98 -16.90 -21.27
CA ASN A 39 -3.88 -16.97 -22.23
C ASN A 39 -2.52 -16.90 -21.53
N HIS A 40 -2.34 -15.99 -20.57
CA HIS A 40 -1.11 -15.92 -19.75
C HIS A 40 -0.82 -17.25 -19.02
N VAL A 41 -1.87 -17.88 -18.48
CA VAL A 41 -1.74 -19.20 -17.81
C VAL A 41 -1.29 -20.28 -18.78
N LYS A 42 -1.93 -20.38 -19.95
CA LYS A 42 -1.58 -21.40 -20.97
C LYS A 42 -0.15 -21.22 -21.49
N ASP A 43 0.22 -19.99 -21.80
CA ASP A 43 1.52 -19.66 -22.40
C ASP A 43 2.63 -19.61 -21.35
N ARG A 44 2.28 -19.76 -20.06
CA ARG A 44 3.18 -19.62 -18.91
C ARG A 44 3.91 -18.27 -18.91
N THR A 45 3.27 -17.26 -19.46
CA THR A 45 3.78 -15.89 -19.46
C THR A 45 3.27 -15.20 -18.19
N PRO A 46 4.17 -14.77 -17.29
CA PRO A 46 3.72 -13.99 -16.13
C PRO A 46 3.09 -12.68 -16.62
N PRO A 47 2.05 -12.17 -15.94
CA PRO A 47 1.55 -10.84 -16.22
C PRO A 47 2.66 -9.80 -16.01
N PRO A 48 2.61 -8.67 -16.70
CA PRO A 48 3.58 -7.59 -16.51
C PRO A 48 3.52 -7.06 -15.08
N LEU A 49 4.67 -6.63 -14.56
CA LEU A 49 4.74 -5.93 -13.28
C LEU A 49 4.10 -4.54 -13.42
N ASP A 50 3.44 -4.11 -12.36
CA ASP A 50 2.78 -2.81 -12.25
C ASP A 50 3.04 -2.16 -10.88
N GLY A 51 2.44 -0.99 -10.65
CA GLY A 51 2.54 -0.27 -9.39
C GLY A 51 1.65 -0.81 -8.26
N SER A 52 1.08 -2.00 -8.39
CA SER A 52 0.14 -2.55 -7.41
C SER A 52 0.85 -3.26 -6.25
N ASP A 53 0.11 -3.41 -5.13
CA ASP A 53 0.55 -4.21 -3.99
C ASP A 53 0.79 -5.69 -4.36
N ALA A 54 0.10 -6.20 -5.39
CA ALA A 54 0.28 -7.57 -5.86
C ALA A 54 1.66 -7.77 -6.51
N SER A 55 2.10 -6.82 -7.34
CA SER A 55 3.45 -6.82 -7.93
C SER A 55 4.53 -6.71 -6.86
N MET A 56 4.34 -5.81 -5.88
CA MET A 56 5.24 -5.69 -4.73
C MET A 56 5.34 -7.00 -3.94
N LYS A 57 4.20 -7.63 -3.61
CA LYS A 57 4.16 -8.89 -2.87
C LYS A 57 4.84 -10.01 -3.66
N PHE A 58 4.52 -10.16 -4.93
CA PHE A 58 5.13 -11.15 -5.81
C PHE A 58 6.66 -11.03 -5.84
N LEU A 59 7.21 -9.82 -6.00
CA LEU A 59 8.66 -9.61 -6.00
C LEU A 59 9.30 -9.95 -4.66
N SER A 60 8.64 -9.63 -3.55
CA SER A 60 9.14 -9.95 -2.21
C SER A 60 9.17 -11.46 -1.93
N GLU A 61 8.16 -12.19 -2.39
CA GLU A 61 8.08 -13.65 -2.28
C GLU A 61 9.02 -14.35 -3.26
N ARG A 62 9.19 -13.81 -4.47
CA ARG A 62 10.06 -14.37 -5.50
C ARG A 62 11.55 -14.21 -5.17
N PHE A 63 11.92 -13.09 -4.56
CA PHE A 63 13.31 -12.78 -4.23
C PHE A 63 13.47 -12.40 -2.74
N PRO A 64 13.22 -13.32 -1.80
CA PRO A 64 13.13 -13.01 -0.37
C PRO A 64 14.48 -12.66 0.26
N ASP A 65 15.58 -13.23 -0.26
CA ASP A 65 16.93 -13.03 0.26
C ASP A 65 17.88 -12.50 -0.82
N SER A 66 18.83 -11.67 -0.40
CA SER A 66 19.94 -11.22 -1.26
C SER A 66 21.11 -12.18 -1.16
N ILE A 67 21.89 -12.34 -2.23
CA ILE A 67 23.19 -13.00 -2.18
C ILE A 67 24.23 -11.95 -1.73
N PRO A 68 24.84 -12.06 -0.54
CA PRO A 68 25.76 -11.04 -0.04
C PRO A 68 26.98 -10.89 -0.94
N LYS A 69 27.45 -9.65 -1.14
CA LYS A 69 28.62 -9.26 -1.95
C LYS A 69 28.49 -9.46 -3.47
N PHE A 70 27.36 -9.94 -3.96
CA PHE A 70 27.11 -10.04 -5.40
C PHE A 70 26.55 -8.71 -5.90
N GLN A 71 27.05 -8.26 -7.05
CA GLN A 71 26.59 -7.07 -7.76
C GLN A 71 26.56 -7.34 -9.25
N ILE A 72 25.69 -6.62 -9.96
CA ILE A 72 25.61 -6.60 -11.41
C ILE A 72 25.51 -5.16 -11.88
N THR A 73 25.93 -4.89 -13.10
CA THR A 73 25.52 -3.68 -13.82
C THR A 73 24.15 -3.94 -14.40
N LEU A 74 23.19 -3.05 -14.13
CA LEU A 74 21.86 -3.12 -14.74
C LEU A 74 21.94 -2.81 -16.25
N PRO A 75 21.02 -3.34 -17.07
CA PRO A 75 20.96 -2.99 -18.49
C PRO A 75 20.59 -1.52 -18.70
N ASP A 76 20.87 -0.99 -19.89
CA ASP A 76 20.64 0.42 -20.25
C ASP A 76 19.18 0.87 -20.06
N THR A 77 18.22 -0.05 -20.15
CA THR A 77 16.80 0.20 -19.88
C THR A 77 16.53 0.68 -18.44
N ALA A 78 17.46 0.46 -17.50
CA ALA A 78 17.35 0.96 -16.14
C ALA A 78 17.46 2.50 -16.06
N ALA A 79 18.14 3.16 -17.00
CA ALA A 79 18.28 4.61 -17.00
C ALA A 79 16.93 5.33 -17.15
N GLU A 80 16.05 4.81 -18.01
CA GLU A 80 14.70 5.34 -18.18
C GLU A 80 13.85 5.14 -16.92
N LEU A 81 13.95 3.98 -16.27
CA LEU A 81 13.25 3.69 -15.02
C LEU A 81 13.72 4.60 -13.87
N LEU A 82 15.03 4.89 -13.80
CA LEU A 82 15.59 5.83 -12.82
C LEU A 82 15.06 7.24 -13.04
N LEU A 83 15.02 7.71 -14.30
CA LEU A 83 14.46 9.02 -14.63
C LEU A 83 12.98 9.13 -14.22
N GLN A 84 12.17 8.11 -14.52
CA GLN A 84 10.76 8.08 -14.11
C GLN A 84 10.61 8.10 -12.58
N TYR A 85 11.45 7.34 -11.87
CA TYR A 85 11.46 7.30 -10.42
C TYR A 85 11.81 8.67 -9.81
N ASP A 86 12.87 9.31 -10.29
CA ASP A 86 13.33 10.61 -9.78
C ASP A 86 12.28 11.71 -10.01
N GLN A 87 11.68 11.75 -11.20
CA GLN A 87 10.57 12.67 -11.49
C GLN A 87 9.36 12.46 -10.57
N ALA A 88 9.01 11.20 -10.27
CA ALA A 88 7.94 10.89 -9.34
C ALA A 88 8.28 11.32 -7.91
N CYS A 89 9.54 11.18 -7.48
CA CYS A 89 10.02 11.67 -6.20
C CYS A 89 9.89 13.19 -6.08
N GLU A 90 10.32 13.96 -7.08
CA GLU A 90 10.19 15.42 -7.10
C GLU A 90 8.72 15.88 -7.00
N GLN A 91 7.82 15.20 -7.74
CA GLN A 91 6.39 15.47 -7.67
C GLN A 91 5.82 15.18 -6.27
N LEU A 92 6.20 14.05 -5.67
CA LEU A 92 5.78 13.68 -4.32
C LEU A 92 6.28 14.67 -3.27
N GLU A 93 7.52 15.15 -3.39
CA GLU A 93 8.07 16.17 -2.50
C GLU A 93 7.24 17.46 -2.58
N SER A 94 6.96 17.96 -3.79
CA SER A 94 6.15 19.16 -3.99
C SER A 94 4.73 19.03 -3.42
N LEU A 95 4.07 17.88 -3.67
CA LEU A 95 2.73 17.62 -3.14
C LEU A 95 2.73 17.49 -1.62
N THR A 96 3.75 16.86 -1.05
CA THR A 96 3.92 16.70 0.39
C THR A 96 4.15 18.05 1.05
N GLU A 97 5.00 18.91 0.48
CA GLU A 97 5.25 20.26 0.98
C GLU A 97 3.96 21.09 0.95
N ARG A 98 3.22 21.05 -0.16
CA ARG A 98 1.93 21.77 -0.30
C ARG A 98 0.91 21.29 0.73
N LYS A 99 0.78 19.98 0.94
CA LYS A 99 -0.08 19.40 1.97
C LYS A 99 0.36 19.87 3.36
N GLN A 100 1.65 19.77 3.68
CA GLN A 100 2.18 20.16 4.99
C GLN A 100 1.96 21.64 5.28
N LYS A 101 2.15 22.51 4.29
CA LYS A 101 1.86 23.94 4.39
C LYS A 101 0.39 24.19 4.74
N ALA A 102 -0.54 23.53 4.04
CA ALA A 102 -1.96 23.64 4.34
C ALA A 102 -2.30 23.12 5.75
N GLU A 103 -1.76 21.96 6.14
CA GLU A 103 -1.94 21.42 7.50
C GLU A 103 -1.43 22.38 8.59
N ASN A 104 -0.27 22.99 8.38
CA ASN A 104 0.31 23.93 9.34
C ASN A 104 -0.55 25.19 9.48
N LEU A 105 -1.09 25.71 8.38
CA LEU A 105 -2.02 26.85 8.42
C LEU A 105 -3.32 26.48 9.16
N LEU A 106 -3.86 25.28 8.94
CA LEU A 106 -5.04 24.80 9.67
C LEU A 106 -4.75 24.64 11.17
N LYS A 107 -3.60 24.08 11.55
CA LYS A 107 -3.18 23.98 12.96
C LYS A 107 -2.99 25.36 13.59
N GLN A 108 -2.45 26.32 12.86
CA GLN A 108 -2.35 27.71 13.32
C GLN A 108 -3.73 28.31 13.57
N MET A 109 -4.72 28.03 12.72
CA MET A 109 -6.10 28.47 12.92
C MET A 109 -6.79 27.79 14.12
N LEU A 110 -6.50 26.50 14.36
CA LEU A 110 -7.00 25.77 15.53
C LEU A 110 -6.40 26.31 16.84
N GLY A 111 -5.10 26.63 16.84
CA GLY A 111 -4.39 27.05 18.05
C GLY A 111 -4.48 25.96 19.13
N ASP A 112 -4.99 26.33 20.30
CA ASP A 112 -5.17 25.42 21.44
C ASP A 112 -6.45 24.57 21.36
N ASN A 113 -7.29 24.77 20.33
CA ASN A 113 -8.56 24.08 20.18
C ASN A 113 -8.36 22.70 19.55
N GLU A 114 -8.98 21.67 20.13
CA GLU A 114 -8.85 20.30 19.62
C GLU A 114 -9.68 20.03 18.35
N VAL A 115 -10.71 20.83 18.09
CA VAL A 115 -11.65 20.62 16.98
C VAL A 115 -12.02 21.96 16.34
N GLY A 116 -12.05 21.99 15.01
CA GLY A 116 -12.57 23.09 14.20
C GLY A 116 -13.44 22.57 13.05
N THR A 117 -14.36 23.40 12.57
CA THR A 117 -15.26 23.05 11.46
C THR A 117 -15.11 24.04 10.31
N SER A 118 -15.19 23.55 9.08
CA SER A 118 -15.19 24.38 7.88
C SER A 118 -15.99 23.70 6.77
N GLY A 119 -17.11 24.31 6.38
CA GLY A 119 -18.04 23.72 5.42
C GLY A 119 -18.55 22.35 5.87
N ASP A 120 -18.29 21.33 5.06
CA ASP A 120 -18.66 19.93 5.29
C ASP A 120 -17.57 19.11 6.02
N ARG A 121 -16.52 19.77 6.54
CA ARG A 121 -15.36 19.11 7.15
C ARG A 121 -15.21 19.44 8.64
N VAL A 122 -14.80 18.43 9.39
CA VAL A 122 -14.36 18.52 10.78
C VAL A 122 -12.86 18.26 10.82
N ILE A 123 -12.11 19.19 11.39
CA ILE A 123 -10.66 19.11 11.59
C ILE A 123 -10.41 18.84 13.07
N THR A 124 -9.67 17.78 13.39
CA THR A 124 -9.34 17.40 14.76
C THR A 124 -7.84 17.38 14.96
N TRP A 125 -7.35 18.08 15.98
CA TRP A 125 -5.96 18.08 16.40
C TRP A 125 -5.88 18.09 17.94
N LYS A 126 -5.93 16.90 18.53
CA LYS A 126 -5.98 16.69 19.98
C LYS A 126 -4.67 16.16 20.55
N SER A 127 -4.47 16.35 21.85
CA SER A 127 -3.35 15.71 22.55
C SER A 127 -3.57 14.20 22.65
N VAL A 128 -2.54 13.41 22.31
CA VAL A 128 -2.57 11.95 22.41
C VAL A 128 -1.38 11.47 23.21
N PHE A 129 -1.65 10.75 24.30
CA PHE A 129 -0.62 10.11 25.12
C PHE A 129 -0.44 8.67 24.66
N GLN A 130 0.80 8.28 24.38
CA GLN A 130 1.14 6.90 24.04
C GLN A 130 2.32 6.46 24.91
N GLU A 131 2.11 5.39 25.67
CA GLU A 131 3.20 4.68 26.34
C GLU A 131 3.89 3.74 25.34
N ARG A 132 5.21 3.80 25.30
CA ARG A 132 6.03 2.92 24.46
C ARG A 132 7.09 2.26 25.33
N LEU A 133 7.29 0.97 25.10
CA LEU A 133 8.35 0.23 25.76
C LEU A 133 9.72 0.75 25.29
N ASP A 134 10.55 1.22 26.23
CA ASP A 134 11.93 1.58 25.93
C ASP A 134 12.76 0.32 25.69
N SER A 135 12.74 -0.11 24.44
CA SER A 135 13.41 -1.33 23.99
C SER A 135 14.94 -1.23 24.12
N LYS A 136 15.51 -0.02 24.12
CA LYS A 136 16.96 0.17 24.26
C LYS A 136 17.37 -0.08 25.70
N THR A 137 16.69 0.58 26.64
CA THR A 137 16.93 0.41 28.08
C THR A 137 16.62 -1.01 28.51
N LEU A 138 15.51 -1.60 28.06
CA LEU A 138 15.18 -3.01 28.33
C LEU A 138 16.26 -3.97 27.83
N LYS A 139 16.85 -3.72 26.67
CA LYS A 139 17.94 -4.55 26.13
C LYS A 139 19.23 -4.42 26.93
N ALA A 140 19.52 -3.22 27.47
CA ALA A 140 20.71 -2.95 28.27
C ALA A 140 20.60 -3.53 29.68
N GLU A 141 19.48 -3.31 30.36
CA GLU A 141 19.28 -3.70 31.77
C GLU A 141 18.75 -5.13 31.92
N HIS A 142 17.93 -5.61 30.97
CA HIS A 142 17.28 -6.92 31.01
C HIS A 142 17.42 -7.70 29.68
N PRO A 143 18.66 -8.04 29.26
CA PRO A 143 18.92 -8.67 27.96
C PRO A 143 18.26 -10.06 27.80
N THR A 144 18.08 -10.81 28.90
CA THR A 144 17.39 -12.11 28.89
C THR A 144 15.90 -11.97 28.58
N LEU A 145 15.22 -11.00 29.20
CA LEU A 145 13.82 -10.68 28.92
C LEU A 145 13.66 -10.14 27.49
N TYR A 146 14.53 -9.22 27.07
CA TYR A 146 14.53 -8.73 25.69
C TYR A 146 14.62 -9.87 24.69
N LYS A 147 15.57 -10.80 24.88
CA LYS A 147 15.75 -11.95 23.97
C LYS A 147 14.55 -12.91 23.99
N LYS A 148 13.89 -13.10 25.14
CA LYS A 148 12.71 -13.97 25.28
C LYS A 148 11.51 -13.46 24.47
N TYR A 149 11.35 -12.15 24.36
CA TYR A 149 10.18 -11.52 23.71
C TYR A 149 10.49 -10.87 22.35
N SER A 150 11.73 -10.96 21.87
CA SER A 150 12.11 -10.46 20.54
C SER A 150 11.92 -11.53 19.48
N SER A 151 11.11 -11.26 18.47
CA SER A 151 11.11 -12.00 17.20
C SER A 151 12.07 -11.36 16.21
N LYS A 152 12.69 -12.18 15.35
CA LYS A 152 13.47 -11.70 14.21
C LYS A 152 12.69 -11.95 12.93
N THR A 153 12.56 -10.90 12.13
CA THR A 153 12.03 -10.98 10.77
C THR A 153 13.07 -10.36 9.84
N SER A 154 13.34 -11.00 8.71
CA SER A 154 14.17 -10.46 7.63
C SER A 154 13.29 -10.02 6.47
N TYR A 155 13.73 -8.98 5.76
CA TYR A 155 13.14 -8.54 4.51
C TYR A 155 14.22 -7.83 3.68
N ARG A 156 14.04 -7.77 2.37
CA ARG A 156 14.90 -6.96 1.50
C ARG A 156 14.38 -5.55 1.42
N ARG A 157 15.27 -4.59 1.68
CA ARG A 157 14.97 -3.17 1.54
C ARG A 157 15.39 -2.69 0.16
N PHE A 158 14.47 -2.05 -0.55
CA PHE A 158 14.78 -1.29 -1.76
C PHE A 158 15.18 0.14 -1.40
N SER A 159 16.19 0.67 -2.07
CA SER A 159 16.60 2.08 -1.94
C SER A 159 17.45 2.48 -3.14
N ILE A 160 17.26 3.70 -3.63
CA ILE A 160 18.08 4.33 -4.67
C ILE A 160 18.90 5.44 -3.99
N LYS A 161 20.18 5.53 -4.33
CA LYS A 161 21.09 6.60 -3.89
C LYS A 161 21.93 7.03 -5.08
N ALA A 162 22.25 8.32 -5.16
CA ALA A 162 23.24 8.80 -6.10
C ALA A 162 24.59 8.09 -5.85
N ALA A 163 25.26 7.69 -6.93
CA ALA A 163 26.65 7.25 -6.84
C ALA A 163 27.50 8.46 -6.47
N VAL A 164 28.21 8.38 -5.34
CA VAL A 164 29.20 9.37 -4.91
C VAL A 164 30.51 9.12 -5.64
#